data_AF-A0A1Y3AZP4-F1
#
_entry.id   AF-A0A1Y3AZP4-F1
#
_cell.length_a   1.000
_cell.length_b   1.000
_cell.length_c   1.000
_cell.angle_alpha   90.00
_cell.angle_beta   90.00
_cell.angle_gamma   90.00
#
_symmetry.space_group_name_H-M   'P 1'
#
loop_
_entity.id
_entity.type
_entity.pdbx_description
1 polymer ?
#
loop_
_entity_poly.entity_id
_entity_poly.type
_entity_poly.pdbx_seq_one_letter_code
_entity_poly.pdbx_strand_id
1 'polypeptide(L)' 'MALQNDIYEWCRDHRVHHKYSETNADPHNSRRGFFFAHMGWLMVKKQTDVKIKGKQNRKFISI' A
#
# COMPACT_ATOMS: atom_id res chain seq x y z
N MET A 1 -8.44 15.43 -13.13
CA MET A 1 -7.92 14.04 -12.99
C MET A 1 -7.01 14.00 -11.78
N ALA A 2 -6.93 12.88 -11.04
CA ALA A 2 -6.24 12.80 -9.75
C ALA A 2 -4.82 12.20 -9.79
N LEU A 3 -4.46 11.42 -10.83
CA LEU A 3 -3.10 10.86 -11.03
C LEU A 3 -2.57 9.99 -9.86
N GLN A 4 -3.40 9.11 -9.28
CA GLN A 4 -3.04 8.27 -8.12
C GLN A 4 -2.98 6.76 -8.44
N ASN A 5 -2.41 6.40 -9.60
CA ASN A 5 -2.50 5.07 -10.22
C ASN A 5 -3.92 4.69 -10.66
N ASP A 6 -4.04 3.50 -11.26
CA ASP A 6 -5.33 2.95 -11.67
C ASP A 6 -6.17 2.51 -10.45
N ILE A 7 -7.47 2.35 -10.69
CA ILE A 7 -8.45 2.05 -9.63
C ILE A 7 -8.17 0.72 -8.91
N TYR A 8 -7.62 -0.28 -9.62
CA TYR A 8 -7.32 -1.58 -9.02
C TYR A 8 -6.13 -1.48 -8.08
N GLU A 9 -5.06 -0.79 -8.49
CA GLU A 9 -3.90 -0.57 -7.63
C GLU A 9 -4.26 0.27 -6.41
N TRP A 10 -5.02 1.35 -6.59
CA TRP A 10 -5.44 2.21 -5.48
C TRP A 10 -6.27 1.45 -4.45
N CYS A 11 -7.33 0.75 -4.90
CA CYS A 11 -8.19 -0.05 -4.01
C CYS A 11 -7.41 -1.17 -3.30
N ARG A 12 -6.45 -1.81 -3.97
CA ARG A 12 -5.61 -2.84 -3.36
C ARG A 12 -4.74 -2.26 -2.25
N ASP A 13 -4.00 -1.19 -2.54
CA ASP A 13 -3.05 -0.61 -1.60
C ASP A 13 -3.78 0.06 -0.43
N HIS A 14 -4.93 0.69 -0.67
CA HIS A 14 -5.77 1.27 0.38
C HIS A 14 -6.31 0.21 1.36
N ARG A 15 -6.78 -0.95 0.86
CA ARG A 15 -7.20 -2.07 1.73
C ARG A 15 -6.06 -2.62 2.58
N VAL A 16 -4.86 -2.70 2.02
CA VAL A 16 -3.66 -3.16 2.74
C VAL A 16 -3.27 -2.15 3.81
N HIS A 17 -3.28 -0.86 3.48
CA HIS A 17 -3.03 0.24 4.42
C HIS A 17 -3.97 0.15 5.64
N HIS A 18 -5.29 0.09 5.41
CA HIS A 18 -6.25 -0.02 6.51
C HIS A 18 -6.10 -1.30 7.34
N LYS A 19 -5.79 -2.43 6.71
CA LYS A 19 -5.68 -3.74 7.40
C LYS A 19 -4.38 -3.88 8.20
N TYR A 20 -3.31 -3.24 7.75
CA TYR A 20 -1.96 -3.42 8.31
C TYR A 20 -1.31 -2.09 8.71
N SER A 21 -2.13 -1.10 9.08
CA SER A 21 -1.70 0.24 9.47
C SER A 21 -0.54 0.19 10.45
N GLU A 22 0.44 1.08 10.28
CA GLU A 22 1.59 1.22 11.18
C GLU A 22 2.48 -0.04 11.30
N THR A 23 2.46 -0.91 10.28
CA THR A 23 3.34 -2.06 10.14
C THR A 23 4.18 -1.99 8.85
N ASN A 24 5.16 -2.88 8.67
CA ASN A 24 5.94 -2.96 7.43
C ASN A 24 5.11 -3.37 6.19
N ALA A 25 3.89 -3.85 6.39
CA ALA A 25 2.98 -4.16 5.30
C ALA A 25 2.16 -2.93 4.85
N ASP A 26 2.26 -1.80 5.55
CA ASP A 26 1.62 -0.55 5.16
C ASP A 26 2.47 0.19 4.10
N PRO A 27 1.93 0.44 2.89
CA PRO A 27 2.64 1.13 1.82
C PRO A 27 3.21 2.50 2.22
N HIS A 28 2.53 3.24 3.09
CA HIS A 28 2.89 4.60 3.50
C HIS A 28 2.91 4.75 5.02
N ASN A 29 3.43 3.72 5.69
CA ASN A 29 3.58 3.61 7.14
C ASN A 29 4.07 4.91 7.82
N SER A 30 3.23 5.48 8.69
CA SER A 30 3.49 6.75 9.39
C SER A 30 4.65 6.67 10.37
N ARG A 31 4.92 5.50 10.97
CA ARG A 31 6.09 5.26 11.85
C ARG A 31 7.43 5.43 11.15
N ARG A 32 7.48 5.42 9.81
CA ARG A 32 8.71 5.67 9.05
C ARG A 32 9.02 7.16 8.86
N GLY A 33 8.22 8.04 9.49
CA GLY A 33 8.41 9.47 9.52
C GLY A 33 7.60 10.21 8.46
N PHE A 34 7.38 11.51 8.71
CA PHE A 34 6.54 12.39 7.88
C PHE A 34 6.91 12.35 6.39
N PHE A 35 8.20 12.50 6.07
CA PHE A 35 8.65 12.52 4.67
C PHE A 35 8.34 11.21 3.95
N PHE A 36 8.52 10.07 4.63
CA PHE A 36 8.23 8.76 4.05
C PHE A 36 6.74 8.60 3.78
N ALA A 37 5.89 8.87 4.77
CA ALA A 37 4.44 8.72 4.66
C ALA A 37 3.81 9.69 3.65
N HIS A 38 4.40 10.88 3.48
CA HIS A 38 3.85 11.89 2.57
C HIS A 38 4.21 11.64 1.10
N MET A 39 5.51 11.48 0.79
CA MET A 39 5.99 11.33 -0.60
C MET A 39 7.07 10.26 -0.76
N GLY A 40 7.84 9.96 0.29
CA GLY A 40 8.97 9.05 0.21
C GLY A 40 8.60 7.62 -0.19
N TRP A 41 7.39 7.18 0.14
CA TRP A 41 6.88 5.86 -0.25
C TRP A 41 6.75 5.67 -1.78
N LEU A 42 6.60 6.75 -2.55
CA LEU A 42 6.56 6.73 -4.02
C LEU A 42 7.96 6.66 -4.64
N MET A 43 8.98 7.13 -3.92
CA MET A 43 10.36 7.25 -4.43
C MET A 43 11.21 6.01 -4.12
N VAL A 44 10.66 5.01 -3.42
CA VAL A 44 11.38 3.78 -3.06
C VAL A 44 10.64 2.54 -3.54
N LYS A 45 11.39 1.44 -3.70
CA LYS A 45 10.77 0.15 -3.99
C LYS A 45 9.86 -0.28 -2.82
N LYS A 46 8.63 -0.70 -3.13
CA LYS A 46 7.69 -1.26 -2.15
C LYS A 46 8.35 -2.41 -1.38
N GLN A 47 8.17 -2.42 -0.06
CA GLN A 47 8.66 -3.49 0.82
C GLN A 47 8.05 -4.84 0.44
N THR A 48 8.76 -5.93 0.77
CA THR A 48 8.32 -7.30 0.49
C THR A 48 6.97 -7.60 1.14
N ASP A 49 6.75 -7.13 2.36
CA ASP A 49 5.54 -7.37 3.13
C ASP A 49 4.31 -6.73 2.47
N VAL A 50 4.45 -5.50 1.96
CA VAL A 50 3.41 -4.81 1.16
C VAL A 50 3.01 -5.67 -0.05
N LYS A 51 3.99 -6.25 -0.76
CA LYS A 51 3.74 -7.09 -1.94
C LYS A 51 3.05 -8.41 -1.57
N ILE A 52 3.49 -9.06 -0.50
CA ILE A 52 2.94 -10.34 -0.05
C ILE A 52 1.51 -10.15 0.44
N LYS A 53 1.27 -9.16 1.31
CA LYS A 53 -0.06 -8.86 1.86
C LYS A 53 -1.02 -8.32 0.81
N GLY A 54 -0.54 -7.53 -0.14
CA GLY A 54 -1.32 -7.10 -1.31
C GLY A 54 -1.75 -8.25 -2.23
N LYS A 55 -0.96 -9.32 -2.33
CA LYS A 55 -1.34 -10.54 -3.06
C LYS A 55 -2.31 -11.43 -2.28
N GLN A 56 -2.19 -11.52 -0.95
CA GLN A 56 -3.11 -12.30 -0.11
C GLN A 56 -4.57 -11.82 -0.23
N ASN A 57 -4.77 -10.52 -0.47
CA ASN A 57 -6.08 -9.92 -0.67
C ASN A 57 -6.71 -10.17 -2.06
N ARG A 58 -6.07 -10.96 -2.95
CA ARG A 58 -6.61 -11.35 -4.27
C ARG A 58 -7.70 -12.42 -4.21
N LYS A 59 -7.82 -13.17 -3.11
CA LYS A 59 -8.77 -14.29 -2.99
C LYS A 59 -10.25 -13.88 -2.98
N PHE A 60 -10.57 -12.59 -2.85
CA PHE A 60 -11.95 -12.10 -2.80
C PHE A 60 -12.52 -11.61 -4.15
N ILE A 61 -11.69 -11.49 -5.19
CA ILE A 61 -12.09 -10.93 -6.49
C ILE A 61 -12.04 -12.00 -7.60
N SER A 62 -11.81 -13.26 -7.23
CA SER A 62 -11.94 -14.40 -8.13
C SER A 62 -13.36 -14.94 -8.00
N ILE A 63 -14.28 -14.36 -8.76
CA ILE A 63 -15.59 -14.90 -9.11
C ILE A 63 -15.57 -15.19 -10.60
#